data_AF-A0A1J3DJX8-F1
#
_entry.id   AF-A0A1J3DJX8-F1
#
_cell.length_a   1.000
_cell.length_b   1.000
_cell.length_c   1.000
_cell.angle_alpha   90.00
_cell.angle_beta   90.00
_cell.angle_gamma   90.00
#
_symmetry.space_group_name_H-M   'P 1'
#
loop_
_entity.id
_entity.type
_entity.pdbx_description
1 polymer ?
#
loop_
_entity_poly.entity_id
_entity_poly.type
_entity_poly.pdbx_seq_one_letter_code
_entity_poly.pdbx_strand_id
1 'polypeptide(L)'
;QCDTSRIVGTFGYMAPEYAMHGHFSMKSDVYSFGVIVLEIISGKRNSSFCEPDGNASTLVAYVWELWRNGPPLEIVDPAIEERYQRNEVIRCIHIALLCVQKDHGDCPG
;
A
#
# COMPACT_ATOMS: atom_id res chain seq x y z
N GLN A 1 4.44 21.54 -21.21
CA GLN A 1 5.57 20.97 -20.46
C GLN A 1 5.50 21.53 -19.05
N CYS A 2 5.03 20.74 -18.09
CA CYS A 2 5.17 21.06 -16.67
C CYS A 2 6.29 20.16 -16.16
N ASP A 3 7.45 20.77 -15.96
CA ASP A 3 8.61 20.16 -15.35
C ASP A 3 8.50 20.40 -13.84
N THR A 4 8.22 19.35 -13.06
CA THR A 4 8.33 19.40 -11.60
C THR A 4 9.57 18.64 -11.17
N SER A 5 10.74 19.18 -11.53
CA SER A 5 12.06 18.82 -10.98
C SER A 5 12.19 19.25 -9.50
N ARG A 6 11.36 18.69 -8.62
CA ARG A 6 11.62 18.69 -7.18
C ARG A 6 10.94 17.48 -6.55
N ILE A 7 11.73 16.43 -6.32
CA ILE A 7 11.28 15.24 -5.59
C ILE A 7 10.94 15.68 -4.16
N VAL A 8 9.65 15.83 -3.87
CA VAL A 8 9.11 16.04 -2.53
C VAL A 8 8.07 14.97 -2.25
N GLY A 9 8.26 14.26 -1.14
CA GLY A 9 7.27 13.38 -0.55
C GLY A 9 7.90 12.53 0.55
N THR A 10 7.06 11.77 1.27
CA THR A 10 7.50 10.95 2.40
C THR A 10 7.88 9.55 1.91
N PHE A 11 9.11 9.13 2.21
CA PHE A 11 9.66 7.82 1.87
C PHE A 11 8.71 6.71 2.38
N GLY A 12 8.24 5.84 1.48
CA GLY A 12 7.27 4.79 1.76
C GLY A 12 5.91 4.96 1.08
N TYR A 13 5.41 6.20 0.93
CA TYR A 13 4.12 6.47 0.26
C TYR A 13 4.26 6.69 -1.24
N MET A 14 5.51 6.85 -1.72
CA MET A 14 5.78 7.05 -3.14
C MET A 14 5.71 5.72 -3.89
N ALA A 15 5.01 5.75 -5.02
CA ALA A 15 5.12 4.69 -6.01
C ALA A 15 6.58 4.58 -6.51
N PRO A 16 7.11 3.37 -6.73
CA PRO A 16 8.51 3.16 -7.12
C PRO A 16 8.89 3.88 -8.43
N GLU A 17 7.93 4.07 -9.34
CA GLU A 17 8.10 4.87 -10.56
C GLU A 17 8.22 6.38 -10.30
N TYR A 18 7.54 6.92 -9.29
CA TYR A 18 7.68 8.33 -8.87
C TYR A 18 9.03 8.55 -8.18
N ALA A 19 9.47 7.59 -7.35
CA ALA A 19 10.78 7.63 -6.70
C ALA A 19 11.95 7.51 -7.70
N MET A 20 11.78 6.81 -8.82
CA MET A 20 12.82 6.62 -9.84
C MET A 20 12.79 7.63 -11.00
N HIS A 21 11.62 8.12 -11.41
CA HIS A 21 11.48 8.94 -12.63
C HIS A 21 10.83 10.32 -12.41
N GLY A 22 10.41 10.65 -11.19
CA GLY A 22 9.81 11.96 -10.89
C GLY A 22 8.46 12.23 -11.58
N HIS A 23 7.82 11.19 -12.14
CA HIS A 23 6.55 11.31 -12.85
C HIS A 23 5.36 11.14 -11.89
N PHE A 24 4.75 12.26 -11.51
CA PHE A 24 3.44 12.28 -10.86
C PHE A 24 2.37 11.82 -11.86
N SER A 25 1.58 10.81 -11.52
CA SER A 25 0.55 10.27 -12.41
C SER A 25 -0.64 9.78 -11.60
N MET A 26 -1.79 9.62 -12.27
CA MET A 26 -2.97 9.01 -11.67
C MET A 26 -2.65 7.62 -11.07
N LYS A 27 -1.69 6.89 -11.63
CA LYS A 27 -1.20 5.61 -11.08
C LYS A 27 -0.47 5.77 -9.74
N SER A 28 0.35 6.80 -9.56
CA SER A 28 1.03 7.05 -8.28
C SER A 28 0.06 7.50 -7.19
N ASP A 29 -1.00 8.22 -7.56
CA ASP A 29 -2.08 8.60 -6.63
C ASP A 29 -2.88 7.38 -6.17
N VAL A 30 -3.21 6.46 -7.09
CA VAL A 30 -3.90 5.20 -6.76
C VAL A 30 -3.03 4.31 -5.86
N TYR A 31 -1.73 4.22 -6.12
CA TYR A 31 -0.80 3.50 -5.25
C TYR A 31 -0.78 4.10 -3.84
N SER A 32 -0.62 5.42 -3.74
CA SER A 32 -0.59 6.13 -2.45
C SER A 32 -1.89 5.93 -1.67
N PHE A 33 -3.03 5.99 -2.36
CA PHE A 33 -4.34 5.70 -1.79
C PHE A 33 -4.41 4.27 -1.24
N GLY A 34 -3.94 3.27 -1.99
CA GLY A 34 -3.89 1.88 -1.54
C GLY A 34 -3.06 1.71 -0.26
N VAL A 35 -1.88 2.33 -0.19
CA VAL A 35 -1.03 2.31 1.02
C VAL A 35 -1.76 2.93 2.23
N ILE A 36 -2.44 4.06 2.04
CA ILE A 36 -3.19 4.73 3.11
C ILE A 36 -4.35 3.85 3.60
N VAL A 37 -5.10 3.22 2.70
CA VAL A 37 -6.19 2.32 3.09
C VAL A 37 -5.65 1.13 3.88
N LEU A 38 -4.54 0.54 3.47
CA LEU A 38 -3.88 -0.54 4.24
C LEU A 38 -3.40 -0.07 5.61
N GLU A 39 -2.87 1.15 5.72
CA GLU A 39 -2.45 1.75 6.99
C GLU A 39 -3.64 1.98 7.94
N ILE A 40 -4.77 2.45 7.42
CA ILE A 40 -6.01 2.64 8.21
C ILE A 40 -6.54 1.30 8.71
N ILE A 41 -6.62 0.29 7.83
CA ILE A 41 -7.19 -1.02 8.19
C ILE A 41 -6.28 -1.74 9.18
N SER A 42 -4.96 -1.65 9.01
CA SER A 42 -4.00 -2.36 9.86
C SER A 42 -3.56 -1.61 11.10
N GLY A 43 -3.85 -0.31 11.20
CA GLY A 43 -3.36 0.53 12.29
C GLY A 43 -1.83 0.68 12.30
N LYS A 44 -1.14 0.19 11.27
CA LYS A 44 0.32 0.15 11.18
C LYS A 44 0.83 1.17 10.19
N ARG A 45 1.60 2.13 10.70
CA ARG A 45 2.23 3.18 9.89
C ARG A 45 3.26 2.58 8.95
N ASN A 46 3.24 2.94 7.67
CA ASN A 46 4.24 2.44 6.72
C ASN A 46 5.68 2.82 7.12
N SER A 47 5.87 3.94 7.81
CA SER A 47 7.18 4.36 8.35
C SER A 47 7.76 3.43 9.41
N SER A 48 6.96 2.56 10.04
CA SER A 48 7.47 1.60 11.04
C SER A 48 8.17 0.40 10.43
N PHE A 49 8.09 0.20 9.11
CA PHE A 49 8.75 -0.91 8.42
C PHE A 49 10.08 -0.51 7.75
N CYS A 50 10.47 0.77 7.85
CA CYS A 50 11.75 1.25 7.35
C CYS A 50 12.85 0.97 8.41
N GLU A 51 13.35 -0.27 8.45
CA GLU A 51 14.49 -0.62 9.30
C GLU A 51 15.83 -0.17 8.68
N PRO A 52 16.80 0.30 9.49
CA PRO A 52 18.11 0.76 9.01
C PRO A 52 19.02 -0.37 8.48
N ASP A 53 18.65 -1.65 8.68
CA ASP A 53 19.46 -2.83 8.36
C ASP A 53 19.30 -3.35 6.91
N GLY A 54 18.62 -2.60 6.03
CA GLY A 54 18.50 -2.95 4.62
C GLY A 54 17.49 -4.07 4.31
N ASN A 55 16.87 -4.67 5.33
CA ASN A 55 15.74 -5.59 5.21
C ASN A 55 14.40 -4.86 5.40
N ALA A 56 14.24 -3.70 4.75
CA ALA A 56 13.02 -2.92 4.81
C ALA A 56 11.88 -3.65 4.07
N SER A 57 11.14 -4.51 4.77
CA SER A 57 9.81 -4.92 4.30
C SER A 57 8.94 -3.67 4.20
N THR A 58 8.09 -3.52 3.19
CA THR A 58 7.11 -2.43 3.18
C THR A 58 5.83 -2.89 3.89
N LEU A 59 5.00 -1.95 4.38
CA LEU A 59 3.65 -2.29 4.87
C LEU A 59 2.91 -3.16 3.83
N VAL A 60 3.06 -2.82 2.55
CA VAL A 60 2.49 -3.58 1.43
C VAL A 60 2.99 -5.03 1.43
N ALA A 61 4.29 -5.28 1.55
CA ALA A 61 4.85 -6.63 1.57
C ALA A 61 4.33 -7.46 2.77
N TYR A 62 4.27 -6.84 3.95
CA TYR A 62 3.72 -7.47 5.16
C TYR A 62 2.24 -7.87 4.98
N VAL A 63 1.41 -6.93 4.51
CA VAL A 63 -0.01 -7.21 4.26
C VAL A 63 -0.18 -8.27 3.17
N TRP A 64 0.66 -8.25 2.12
CA TRP A 64 0.60 -9.24 1.04
C TRP A 64 0.90 -10.66 1.53
N GLU A 65 1.88 -10.79 2.43
CA GLU A 65 2.21 -12.07 3.05
C GLU A 65 1.05 -12.60 3.90
N LEU A 66 0.47 -11.75 4.74
CA LEU A 66 -0.71 -12.10 5.55
C LEU A 66 -1.91 -12.47 4.68
N TRP A 67 -2.16 -11.72 3.61
CA TRP A 67 -3.26 -11.99 2.68
C TRP A 67 -3.10 -13.35 1.98
N ARG A 68 -1.87 -13.75 1.64
CA ARG A 68 -1.60 -15.02 0.94
C ARG A 68 -1.57 -16.22 1.90
N ASN A 69 -1.02 -16.03 3.09
CA ASN A 69 -0.68 -17.13 3.99
C ASN A 69 -1.62 -17.26 5.21
N GLY A 70 -2.50 -16.28 5.45
CA GLY A 70 -3.34 -16.22 6.64
C GLY A 70 -4.76 -15.69 6.35
N PRO A 71 -5.62 -15.64 7.39
CA PRO A 71 -6.95 -15.10 7.27
C PRO A 71 -6.90 -13.57 7.09
N PRO A 72 -7.66 -12.99 6.15
CA PRO A 72 -7.63 -11.54 5.87
C PRO A 72 -7.91 -10.63 7.07
N LEU A 73 -8.63 -11.13 8.07
CA LEU A 73 -9.00 -10.38 9.26
C LEU A 73 -7.83 -10.17 10.23
N GLU A 74 -6.75 -10.94 10.13
CA GLU A 74 -5.51 -10.69 10.90
C GLU A 74 -4.81 -9.39 10.50
N ILE A 75 -5.13 -8.86 9.32
CA ILE A 75 -4.66 -7.56 8.87
C ILE A 75 -5.34 -6.43 9.65
N VAL A 76 -6.53 -6.66 10.22
CA VAL A 76 -7.34 -5.60 10.83
C VAL A 76 -6.79 -5.21 12.20
N ASP A 77 -6.69 -3.91 12.45
CA ASP A 77 -6.26 -3.36 13.73
C ASP A 77 -7.20 -3.85 14.85
N PRO A 78 -6.68 -4.53 15.89
CA PRO A 78 -7.47 -4.95 17.04
C PRO A 78 -8.13 -3.78 17.79
N ALA A 79 -7.66 -2.54 17.63
CA ALA A 79 -8.30 -1.35 18.19
C ALA A 79 -9.63 -0.99 17.50
N ILE A 80 -9.88 -1.52 16.29
CA ILE A 80 -11.19 -1.41 15.65
C ILE A 80 -12.08 -2.45 16.33
N GLU A 81 -12.87 -2.01 17.33
CA GLU A 81 -13.74 -2.80 18.25
C GLU A 81 -14.80 -3.71 17.57
N GLU A 82 -14.45 -4.54 16.59
CA GLU A 82 -15.35 -5.38 15.77
C GLU A 82 -16.60 -4.66 15.20
N ARG A 83 -16.63 -3.32 15.21
CA ARG A 83 -17.75 -2.50 14.71
C ARG A 83 -17.80 -2.44 13.18
N TYR A 84 -17.27 -3.43 12.51
CA TYR A 84 -17.14 -3.47 11.06
C TYR A 84 -17.82 -4.71 10.48
N GLN A 85 -18.31 -4.57 9.25
CA GLN A 85 -18.79 -5.71 8.48
C GLN A 85 -17.59 -6.43 7.88
N ARG A 86 -17.36 -7.69 8.27
CA ARG A 86 -16.20 -8.49 7.82
C ARG A 86 -16.05 -8.50 6.30
N ASN A 87 -17.15 -8.65 5.57
CA ASN A 87 -17.15 -8.67 4.10
C ASN A 87 -16.70 -7.32 3.49
N GLU A 88 -17.10 -6.20 4.09
CA GLU A 88 -16.69 -4.88 3.63
C GLU A 88 -15.20 -4.66 3.87
N VAL A 89 -14.69 -5.06 5.04
CA VAL A 89 -13.26 -4.94 5.34
C VAL A 89 -12.40 -5.82 4.43
N ILE A 90 -12.82 -7.07 4.18
CA ILE A 90 -12.13 -7.96 3.24
C ILE A 90 -12.10 -7.35 1.83
N ARG A 91 -13.21 -6.74 1.38
CA ARG A 91 -13.26 -6.05 0.09
C ARG A 91 -12.34 -4.83 0.06
N CYS A 92 -12.32 -4.02 1.12
CA CYS A 92 -11.43 -2.86 1.22
C CYS A 92 -9.95 -3.29 1.16
N ILE A 93 -9.57 -4.35 1.87
CA ILE A 93 -8.21 -4.92 1.81
C ILE A 93 -7.90 -5.36 0.39
N HIS A 94 -8.80 -6.10 -0.27
CA HIS A 94 -8.59 -6.59 -1.63
C HIS A 94 -8.42 -5.43 -2.63
N ILE A 95 -9.27 -4.42 -2.58
CA ILE A 95 -9.16 -3.23 -3.44
C ILE A 95 -7.84 -2.49 -3.18
N ALA A 96 -7.47 -2.30 -1.92
CA ALA A 96 -6.23 -1.64 -1.56
C ALA A 96 -4.99 -2.42 -2.06
N LEU A 97 -5.03 -3.76 -1.99
CA LEU A 97 -4.01 -4.63 -2.57
C LEU A 97 -3.93 -4.49 -4.10
N LEU A 98 -5.06 -4.41 -4.79
CA LEU A 98 -5.08 -4.15 -6.24
C LEU A 98 -4.49 -2.77 -6.58
N CYS A 99 -4.74 -1.74 -5.74
CA CYS A 99 -4.18 -0.40 -5.93
C CYS A 99 -2.65 -0.34 -5.80
N VAL A 100 -2.06 -1.18 -4.93
CA VAL A 100 -0.60 -1.23 -4.70
C VAL A 100 0.09 -2.31 -5.53
N GLN A 101 -0.66 -3.10 -6.30
CA GLN A 101 -0.10 -4.10 -7.18
C GLN A 101 0.69 -3.41 -8.28
N LYS A 102 1.99 -3.70 -8.33
CA LYS A 102 2.88 -3.20 -9.37
C LYS A 102 2.41 -3.82 -10.69
N ASP A 103 1.90 -2.99 -11.58
CA ASP A 103 1.49 -3.35 -12.94
C ASP A 103 2.68 -4.05 -13.65
N HIS A 104 2.73 -5.38 -13.60
CA HIS A 104 3.29 -6.14 -14.69
C HIS A 104 2.16 -6.22 -15.70
N GLY A 105 2.26 -5.45 -16.78
CA GLY A 105 1.29 -5.40 -17.87
C GLY A 105 1.21 -6.73 -18.62
N ASP A 106 0.69 -7.77 -17.98
CA ASP A 106 0.31 -9.03 -18.60
C ASP A 106 -1.09 -9.42 -18.10
N CYS A 107 -2.07 -8.62 -18.51
CA CYS A 107 -3.41 -9.12 -18.73
C CYS A 107 -3.50 -9.38 -20.24
N PRO A 108 -3.36 -10.63 -20.72
CA PRO A 108 -3.67 -10.92 -22.11
C PRO A 108 -5.19 -10.81 -22.25
N GLY A 109 -5.62 -9.90 -23.13
CA GLY A 109 -7.02 -9.80 -23.55
C GLY A 109 -7.47 -10.97 -24.41
#